data_AF-A0A2D6MEI7-F1
#
_entry.id   AF-A0A2D6MEI7-F1
#
_cell.length_a   1.000
_cell.length_b   1.000
_cell.length_c   1.000
_cell.angle_alpha   90.00
_cell.angle_beta   90.00
_cell.angle_gamma   90.00
#
_symmetry.space_group_name_H-M   'P 1'
#
loop_
_entity.id
_entity.type
_entity.pdbx_description
1 polymer ?
#
loop_
_entity_poly.entity_id
_entity_poly.type
_entity_poly.pdbx_seq_one_letter_code
_entity_poly.pdbx_strand_id
1 'polypeptide(L)'
;MDNIKFYVGPMSKNVVDAILEFTEETNNKIGFIPSRRQIEYNGGYVNNWTTKEFSEYVNGRVIIERDHGGIGQGYKHDDGIKSFMHDCKYFDKIHVDPWKEYQNLDEGLQETINCVNFIYLVMGKENVKFEVGTEESIRRFEVDELETLLR
;
A
#
# COMPACT_ATOMS: atom_id res chain seq x y z
N MET A 1 -6.19 -10.22 14.90
CA MET A 1 -6.33 -9.12 13.92
C MET A 1 -7.81 -8.96 13.65
N ASP A 2 -8.30 -7.74 13.55
CA ASP A 2 -9.65 -7.52 13.04
C ASP A 2 -9.71 -7.98 11.59
N ASN A 3 -10.63 -8.89 11.30
CA ASN A 3 -10.79 -9.47 9.97
C ASN A 3 -11.54 -8.47 9.08
N ILE A 4 -10.80 -7.54 8.47
CA ILE A 4 -11.35 -6.58 7.51
C ILE A 4 -11.56 -7.29 6.18
N LYS A 5 -12.80 -7.28 5.69
CA LYS A 5 -13.17 -7.94 4.42
C LYS A 5 -13.05 -7.02 3.21
N PHE A 6 -13.22 -5.72 3.41
CA PHE A 6 -13.32 -4.74 2.34
C PHE A 6 -12.33 -3.61 2.53
N TYR A 7 -11.64 -3.28 1.45
CA TYR A 7 -10.79 -2.12 1.35
C TYR A 7 -11.27 -1.23 0.19
N VAL A 8 -11.30 0.08 0.42
CA VAL A 8 -11.84 1.06 -0.53
C VAL A 8 -10.74 2.04 -0.92
N GLY A 9 -10.55 2.27 -2.22
CA GLY A 9 -9.72 3.37 -2.70
C GLY A 9 -10.37 4.70 -2.33
N PRO A 10 -9.67 5.65 -1.69
CA PRO A 10 -10.31 6.81 -1.10
C PRO A 10 -10.92 7.76 -2.13
N MET A 11 -10.47 7.80 -3.41
CA MET A 11 -10.99 8.52 -4.59
C MET A 11 -11.35 10.03 -4.49
N SER A 12 -11.87 10.53 -3.36
CA SER A 12 -12.19 11.91 -3.03
C SER A 12 -12.35 12.05 -1.51
N LYS A 13 -12.30 13.28 -0.99
CA LYS A 13 -12.61 13.53 0.44
C LYS A 13 -13.98 12.98 0.85
N ASN A 14 -14.99 13.10 -0.03
CA ASN A 14 -16.35 12.66 0.27
C ASN A 14 -16.45 11.14 0.46
N VAL A 15 -15.69 10.36 -0.32
CA VAL A 15 -15.65 8.90 -0.17
C VAL A 15 -14.94 8.54 1.14
N VAL A 16 -13.87 9.26 1.51
CA VAL A 16 -13.21 9.08 2.81
C VAL A 16 -14.18 9.35 3.96
N ASP A 17 -14.89 10.48 3.93
CA ASP A 17 -15.88 10.83 4.95
C ASP A 17 -16.99 9.79 5.04
N ALA A 18 -17.54 9.35 3.90
CA ALA A 18 -18.61 8.35 3.86
C ALA A 18 -18.19 7.00 4.46
N ILE A 19 -16.96 6.54 4.21
CA ILE A 19 -16.48 5.28 4.79
C ILE A 19 -16.25 5.40 6.29
N LEU A 20 -15.74 6.54 6.76
CA LEU A 20 -15.54 6.79 8.19
C LEU A 20 -16.89 6.84 8.93
N GLU A 21 -17.85 7.62 8.42
CA GLU A 21 -19.21 7.70 8.95
C GLU A 21 -19.90 6.33 8.96
N PHE A 22 -19.86 5.60 7.84
CA PHE A 22 -20.45 4.26 7.75
C PHE A 22 -19.85 3.28 8.77
N THR A 23 -18.53 3.31 8.96
CA THR A 23 -17.83 2.44 9.93
C THR A 23 -18.25 2.79 11.36
N GLU A 24 -18.30 4.09 11.69
CA GLU A 24 -18.68 4.59 13.02
C GLU A 24 -20.15 4.29 13.36
N GLU A 25 -21.07 4.43 12.39
CA GLU A 25 -22.51 4.23 12.61
C GLU A 25 -22.93 2.76 12.65
N THR A 26 -22.26 1.90 11.87
CA THR A 26 -22.71 0.51 11.66
C THR A 26 -21.83 -0.54 12.34
N ASN A 27 -20.67 -0.16 12.88
CA ASN A 27 -19.62 -1.04 13.38
C ASN A 27 -19.03 -2.02 12.33
N ASN A 28 -19.38 -1.87 11.04
CA ASN A 28 -18.75 -2.62 9.97
C ASN A 28 -17.30 -2.15 9.78
N LYS A 29 -16.37 -3.07 9.61
CA LYS A 29 -14.94 -2.75 9.46
C LYS A 29 -14.56 -2.70 7.98
N ILE A 30 -14.30 -1.49 7.48
CA ILE A 30 -13.79 -1.22 6.13
C ILE A 30 -12.43 -0.52 6.27
N GLY A 31 -11.44 -0.91 5.47
CA GLY A 31 -10.14 -0.24 5.40
C GLY A 31 -10.01 0.65 4.16
N PHE A 32 -8.95 1.47 4.12
CA PHE A 32 -8.57 2.22 2.93
C PHE A 32 -7.40 1.57 2.20
N ILE A 33 -7.43 1.60 0.87
CA ILE A 33 -6.32 1.20 -0.02
C ILE A 33 -5.92 2.33 -0.97
N PRO A 34 -5.26 3.40 -0.47
CA PRO A 34 -4.75 4.45 -1.36
C PRO A 34 -3.60 3.95 -2.24
N SER A 35 -3.74 4.13 -3.55
CA SER A 35 -2.61 4.09 -4.49
C SER A 35 -1.70 5.32 -4.32
N ARG A 36 -0.46 5.23 -4.81
CA ARG A 36 0.49 6.37 -4.80
C ARG A 36 -0.02 7.60 -5.57
N ARG A 37 -1.00 7.46 -6.46
CA ARG A 37 -1.61 8.60 -7.16
C ARG A 37 -2.65 9.30 -6.29
N GLN A 38 -3.40 8.53 -5.50
CA GLN A 38 -4.45 9.08 -4.63
C GLN A 38 -3.86 9.86 -3.46
N ILE A 39 -2.90 9.26 -2.76
CA ILE A 39 -2.22 9.80 -1.58
C ILE A 39 -0.73 9.47 -1.68
N GLU A 40 0.14 10.46 -1.58
CA GLU A 40 1.60 10.33 -1.68
C GLU A 40 2.29 11.22 -0.66
N TYR A 41 3.56 10.97 -0.32
CA TYR A 41 4.31 11.77 0.64
C TYR A 41 4.33 13.28 0.35
N ASN A 42 4.16 13.68 -0.92
CA ASN A 42 4.14 15.07 -1.39
C ASN A 42 2.78 15.53 -1.91
N GLY A 43 1.70 14.81 -1.60
CA GLY A 43 0.35 15.11 -2.05
C GLY A 43 -0.08 14.26 -3.23
N GLY A 44 -1.31 13.77 -3.19
CA GLY A 44 -1.99 13.09 -4.30
C GLY A 44 -3.28 13.79 -4.71
N TYR A 45 -4.03 13.24 -5.66
CA TYR A 45 -5.24 13.93 -6.15
C TYR A 45 -6.41 13.92 -5.15
N VAL A 46 -6.36 13.09 -4.11
CA VAL A 46 -7.41 13.04 -3.09
C VAL A 46 -7.15 14.14 -2.07
N ASN A 47 -7.87 15.26 -2.25
CA ASN A 47 -7.80 16.44 -1.37
C ASN A 47 -6.40 17.05 -1.21
N ASN A 48 -5.46 16.77 -2.12
CA ASN A 48 -4.04 17.15 -2.03
C ASN A 48 -3.34 16.65 -0.76
N TRP A 49 -3.89 15.63 -0.10
CA TRP A 49 -3.29 15.13 1.15
C TRP A 49 -1.97 14.43 0.89
N THR A 50 -1.00 14.75 1.73
CA THR A 50 0.18 13.93 1.92
C THR A 50 -0.16 12.62 2.65
N THR A 51 0.70 11.60 2.57
CA THR A 51 0.59 10.37 3.37
C THR A 51 0.34 10.65 4.85
N LYS A 52 1.06 11.64 5.41
CA LYS A 52 0.92 12.05 6.81
C LYS A 52 -0.47 12.63 7.08
N GLU A 53 -0.87 13.64 6.31
CA GLU A 53 -2.15 14.34 6.50
C GLU A 53 -3.35 13.40 6.32
N PHE A 54 -3.27 12.45 5.39
CA PHE A 54 -4.31 11.45 5.22
C PHE A 54 -4.43 10.53 6.45
N SER A 55 -3.30 10.03 6.96
CA SER A 55 -3.29 9.20 8.17
C SER A 55 -3.79 9.95 9.40
N GLU A 56 -3.36 11.21 9.57
CA GLU A 56 -3.85 12.09 10.65
C GLU A 56 -5.34 12.40 10.50
N TYR A 57 -5.84 12.55 9.27
CA TYR A 57 -7.27 12.74 9.01
C TYR A 57 -8.07 11.49 9.35
N VAL A 58 -7.63 10.30 8.92
CA VAL A 58 -8.26 9.02 9.28
C VAL A 58 -8.18 8.78 10.80
N ASN A 59 -7.09 9.20 11.43
CA ASN A 59 -6.88 9.18 12.87
C ASN A 59 -7.10 7.80 13.51
N GLY A 60 -6.62 6.74 12.86
CA GLY A 60 -6.71 5.36 13.35
C GLY A 60 -8.13 4.77 13.43
N ARG A 61 -9.14 5.46 12.88
CA ARG A 61 -10.53 4.97 12.86
C ARG A 61 -10.73 3.74 11.99
N VAL A 62 -9.93 3.64 10.93
CA VAL A 62 -9.87 2.48 10.04
C VAL A 62 -8.42 2.17 9.68
N ILE A 63 -8.17 0.92 9.28
CA ILE A 63 -6.85 0.48 8.80
C ILE A 63 -6.57 1.08 7.43
N ILE A 64 -5.31 1.47 7.20
CA ILE A 64 -4.82 1.98 5.93
C ILE A 64 -3.74 1.04 5.38
N GLU A 65 -3.91 0.65 4.12
CA GLU A 65 -2.99 -0.21 3.37
C GLU A 65 -2.54 0.52 2.10
N ARG A 66 -1.23 0.67 1.88
CA ARG A 66 -0.75 1.18 0.58
C ARG A 66 -1.14 0.18 -0.51
N ASP A 67 -1.83 0.65 -1.53
CA ASP A 67 -2.10 -0.07 -2.77
C ASP A 67 -0.95 0.14 -3.77
N HIS A 68 -0.44 -0.95 -4.35
CA HIS A 68 0.63 -0.95 -5.36
C HIS A 68 1.78 0.01 -5.02
N GLY A 69 2.59 -0.31 -4.00
CA GLY A 69 3.78 0.45 -3.64
C GLY A 69 5.03 0.03 -4.41
N GLY A 70 6.02 0.92 -4.50
CA GLY A 70 7.33 0.63 -5.11
C GLY A 70 7.56 1.30 -6.45
N ILE A 71 8.55 0.78 -7.18
CA ILE A 71 9.07 1.37 -8.42
C ILE A 71 7.99 1.60 -9.47
N GLY A 72 7.98 2.79 -10.07
CA GLY A 72 7.09 3.12 -11.20
C GLY A 72 5.58 3.16 -10.89
N GLN A 73 5.20 3.07 -9.61
CA GLN A 73 3.79 3.05 -9.19
C GLN A 73 3.18 4.45 -8.99
N GLY A 74 4.00 5.49 -8.83
CA GLY A 74 3.57 6.88 -8.67
C GLY A 74 3.06 7.56 -9.94
N TYR A 75 2.91 8.89 -9.85
CA TYR A 75 2.66 9.77 -11.01
C TYR A 75 3.88 9.93 -11.91
N LYS A 76 5.07 9.94 -11.31
CA LYS A 76 6.36 9.96 -12.00
C LYS A 76 7.02 8.62 -11.77
N HIS A 77 7.84 8.21 -12.72
CA HIS A 77 8.71 7.05 -12.54
C HIS A 77 9.79 7.41 -11.52
N ASP A 78 9.89 6.62 -10.47
CA ASP A 78 10.88 6.67 -9.39
C ASP A 78 10.99 5.28 -8.75
N ASP A 79 11.96 5.10 -7.86
CA ASP A 79 12.19 3.84 -7.13
C ASP A 79 11.14 3.53 -6.05
N GLY A 80 10.27 4.49 -5.71
CA GLY A 80 9.28 4.36 -4.63
C GLY A 80 9.84 4.37 -3.20
N ILE A 81 11.16 4.41 -2.99
CA ILE A 81 11.79 4.33 -1.66
C ILE A 81 11.35 5.49 -0.77
N LYS A 82 11.28 6.70 -1.33
CA LYS A 82 10.81 7.87 -0.60
C LYS A 82 9.34 7.77 -0.20
N SER A 83 8.51 7.12 -1.00
CA SER A 83 7.11 6.82 -0.66
C SER A 83 7.06 5.87 0.54
N PHE A 84 7.80 4.75 0.47
CA PHE A 84 7.89 3.80 1.58
C PHE A 84 8.39 4.40 2.89
N MET A 85 9.36 5.32 2.86
CA MET A 85 9.84 6.03 4.06
C MET A 85 8.74 6.79 4.81
N HIS A 86 7.69 7.21 4.12
CA HIS A 86 6.53 7.88 4.70
C HIS A 86 5.43 6.87 5.03
N ASP A 87 5.09 6.00 4.09
CA ASP A 87 4.02 5.00 4.27
C ASP A 87 4.28 4.14 5.51
N CYS A 88 5.51 3.67 5.73
CA CYS A 88 5.85 2.82 6.88
C CYS A 88 5.79 3.53 8.24
N LYS A 89 5.61 4.85 8.27
CA LYS A 89 5.43 5.63 9.50
C LYS A 89 3.95 5.86 9.83
N TYR A 90 3.07 5.81 8.83
CA TYR A 90 1.72 6.35 8.92
C TYR A 90 0.63 5.35 8.52
N PHE A 91 0.94 4.35 7.70
CA PHE A 91 0.02 3.30 7.28
C PHE A 91 0.32 1.99 8.02
N ASP A 92 -0.71 1.15 8.17
CA ASP A 92 -0.63 -0.10 8.92
C ASP A 92 -0.03 -1.24 8.08
N LYS A 93 -0.23 -1.17 6.77
CA LYS A 93 0.19 -2.19 5.82
C LYS A 93 0.70 -1.59 4.52
N ILE A 94 1.55 -2.33 3.83
CA ILE A 94 2.13 -1.92 2.55
C ILE A 94 2.10 -3.06 1.55
N HIS A 95 1.43 -2.85 0.43
CA HIS A 95 1.60 -3.68 -0.76
C HIS A 95 2.90 -3.31 -1.47
N VAL A 96 3.83 -4.26 -1.54
CA VAL A 96 5.09 -4.15 -2.28
C VAL A 96 4.89 -4.79 -3.65
N ASP A 97 4.82 -3.96 -4.68
CA ASP A 97 4.57 -4.38 -6.06
C ASP A 97 5.62 -3.81 -7.04
N PRO A 98 6.78 -4.48 -7.17
CA PRO A 98 7.79 -4.12 -8.15
C PRO A 98 7.50 -4.69 -9.55
N TRP A 99 6.43 -5.49 -9.72
CA TRP A 99 6.26 -6.37 -10.87
C TRP A 99 5.95 -5.61 -12.16
N LYS A 100 5.46 -4.38 -12.07
CA LYS A 100 5.32 -3.49 -13.23
C LYS A 100 6.66 -3.21 -13.93
N GLU A 101 7.76 -3.16 -13.19
CA GLU A 101 9.11 -2.94 -13.73
C GLU A 101 9.85 -4.27 -13.94
N TYR A 102 9.77 -5.17 -12.97
CA TYR A 102 10.54 -6.42 -12.97
C TYR A 102 9.63 -7.62 -13.27
N GLN A 103 9.51 -7.95 -14.56
CA GLN A 103 8.69 -9.06 -15.03
C GLN A 103 9.37 -10.44 -14.86
N ASN A 104 10.70 -10.47 -14.81
CA ASN A 104 11.46 -11.68 -14.48
C ASN A 104 11.23 -12.06 -13.00
N LEU A 105 11.02 -13.36 -12.73
CA LEU A 105 10.70 -13.84 -11.38
C LEU A 105 11.79 -13.51 -10.36
N ASP A 106 13.05 -13.81 -10.68
CA ASP A 106 14.17 -13.65 -9.76
C ASP A 106 14.43 -12.17 -9.48
N GLU A 107 14.35 -11.31 -10.50
CA GLU A 107 14.52 -9.87 -10.34
C GLU A 107 13.39 -9.26 -9.50
N GLY A 108 12.13 -9.61 -9.79
CA GLY A 108 10.99 -9.09 -9.04
C GLY A 108 10.93 -9.61 -7.60
N LEU A 109 11.34 -10.86 -7.36
CA LEU A 109 11.48 -11.43 -6.02
C LEU A 109 12.59 -10.72 -5.25
N GLN A 110 13.75 -10.52 -5.87
CA GLN A 110 14.87 -9.83 -5.23
C GLN A 110 14.47 -8.39 -4.87
N GLU A 111 13.76 -7.68 -5.75
CA GLU A 111 13.31 -6.32 -5.46
C GLU A 111 12.22 -6.27 -4.39
N THR A 112 11.32 -7.25 -4.36
CA THR A 112 10.36 -7.42 -3.27
C THR A 112 11.08 -7.57 -1.92
N ILE A 113 12.10 -8.45 -1.86
CA ILE A 113 12.94 -8.66 -0.66
C ILE A 113 13.69 -7.38 -0.29
N ASN A 114 14.24 -6.65 -1.26
CA ASN A 114 14.95 -5.38 -1.02
C ASN A 114 14.03 -4.35 -0.37
N CYS A 115 12.82 -4.16 -0.91
CA CYS A 115 11.83 -3.23 -0.39
C CYS A 115 11.36 -3.60 1.02
N VAL A 116 11.07 -4.88 1.26
CA VAL A 116 10.68 -5.38 2.60
C VAL A 116 11.82 -5.19 3.59
N ASN A 117 13.06 -5.53 3.23
CA ASN A 117 14.22 -5.34 4.09
C ASN A 117 14.51 -3.87 4.37
N PHE A 118 14.31 -2.99 3.40
CA PHE A 118 14.42 -1.55 3.60
C PHE A 118 13.41 -1.07 4.68
N ILE A 119 12.15 -1.47 4.58
CA ILE A 119 11.12 -1.07 5.55
C ILE A 119 11.38 -1.72 6.93
N TYR A 120 11.70 -3.01 6.96
CA TYR A 120 11.84 -3.76 8.19
C TYR A 120 13.17 -3.46 8.91
N LEU A 121 14.31 -3.64 8.22
CA LEU A 121 15.64 -3.54 8.81
C LEU A 121 16.18 -2.10 8.83
N VAL A 122 16.02 -1.36 7.72
CA VAL A 122 16.63 -0.02 7.59
C VAL A 122 15.78 1.04 8.27
N MET A 123 14.45 1.00 8.07
CA MET A 123 13.51 1.93 8.70
C MET A 123 13.08 1.48 10.11
N GLY A 124 13.43 0.25 10.52
CA GLY A 124 13.10 -0.31 11.85
C GLY A 124 11.60 -0.49 12.08
N LYS A 125 10.83 -0.80 11.04
CA LYS A 125 9.36 -0.88 11.09
C LYS A 125 8.88 -2.33 11.14
N GLU A 126 9.17 -2.98 12.26
CA GLU A 126 8.90 -4.41 12.47
C GLU A 126 7.39 -4.78 12.54
N ASN A 127 6.53 -3.80 12.83
CA ASN A 127 5.08 -4.02 12.98
C ASN A 127 4.28 -3.81 11.69
N VAL A 128 4.90 -3.27 10.63
CA VAL A 128 4.25 -3.08 9.34
C VAL A 128 4.03 -4.45 8.71
N LYS A 129 2.82 -4.68 8.18
CA LYS A 129 2.51 -5.91 7.44
C LYS A 129 2.67 -5.66 5.95
N PHE A 130 2.97 -6.72 5.23
CA PHE A 130 3.21 -6.67 3.80
C PHE A 130 2.17 -7.49 3.04
N GLU A 131 1.73 -6.94 1.92
CA GLU A 131 1.16 -7.68 0.80
C GLU A 131 2.22 -7.72 -0.31
N VAL A 132 2.33 -8.83 -1.02
CA VAL A 132 3.32 -9.03 -2.10
C VAL A 132 2.66 -9.66 -3.32
N GLY A 133 3.26 -9.47 -4.49
CA GLY A 133 2.70 -9.92 -5.76
C GLY A 133 2.00 -8.79 -6.50
N THR A 134 1.28 -9.14 -7.57
CA THR A 134 0.53 -8.19 -8.42
C THR A 134 -0.62 -8.94 -9.10
N GLU A 135 -1.53 -8.23 -9.76
CA GLU A 135 -2.60 -8.86 -10.53
C GLU A 135 -2.10 -9.48 -11.84
N GLU A 136 -2.86 -10.47 -12.35
CA GLU A 136 -2.48 -11.23 -13.56
C GLU A 136 -2.32 -10.32 -14.80
N SER A 137 -3.03 -9.18 -14.87
CA SER A 137 -2.88 -8.24 -15.98
C SER A 137 -1.54 -7.50 -16.00
N ILE A 138 -0.82 -7.42 -14.87
CA ILE A 138 0.54 -6.87 -14.83
C ILE A 138 1.55 -7.99 -15.02
N ARG A 139 1.44 -9.08 -14.27
CA ARG A 139 2.28 -10.26 -14.41
C ARG A 139 1.49 -11.50 -14.00
N ARG A 140 1.39 -12.45 -14.92
CA ARG A 140 0.89 -13.78 -14.60
C ARG A 140 1.94 -14.58 -13.85
N PHE A 141 1.55 -15.20 -12.75
CA PHE A 141 2.36 -16.18 -12.04
C PHE A 141 1.85 -17.58 -12.32
N GLU A 142 2.76 -18.50 -12.60
CA GLU A 142 2.43 -19.93 -12.54
C GLU A 142 2.39 -20.40 -11.08
N VAL A 143 1.78 -21.56 -10.83
CA VAL A 143 1.54 -22.06 -9.46
C VAL A 143 2.84 -22.23 -8.67
N ASP A 144 3.88 -22.75 -9.31
CA ASP A 144 5.21 -22.93 -8.73
C ASP A 144 5.93 -21.60 -8.46
N GLU A 145 5.69 -20.58 -9.29
CA GLU A 145 6.19 -19.23 -9.03
C GLU A 145 5.51 -18.60 -7.82
N LEU A 146 4.19 -18.76 -7.66
CA LEU A 146 3.46 -18.30 -6.47
C LEU A 146 3.94 -19.00 -5.20
N GLU A 147 4.18 -20.32 -5.27
CA GLU A 147 4.77 -21.05 -4.15
C GLU A 147 6.16 -20.53 -3.79
N THR A 148 6.95 -20.14 -4.79
CA THR A 148 8.29 -19.58 -4.58
C THR A 148 8.23 -18.20 -3.96
N LEU A 149 7.29 -17.35 -4.38
CA LEU A 149 7.08 -16.00 -3.84
C LEU A 149 6.72 -15.98 -2.35
N LEU A 150 6.05 -17.03 -1.86
CA LEU A 150 5.51 -17.11 -0.50
C LEU A 150 6.37 -17.93 0.48
N ARG A 151 7.50 -18.47 0.04
CA ARG A 151 8.44 -19.25 0.87
C ARG A 151 9.48 -18.35 1.54
#